data_AF-A0A6N7MDI5-F1
#
_entry.id   AF-A0A6N7MDI5-F1
#
_cell.length_a   1.000
_cell.length_b   1.000
_cell.length_c   1.000
_cell.angle_alpha   90.00
_cell.angle_beta   90.00
_cell.angle_gamma   90.00
#
_symmetry.space_group_name_H-M   'P 1'
#
loop_
_entity.id
_entity.type
_entity.pdbx_description
1 polymer ?
#
loop_
_entity_poly.entity_id
_entity_poly.type
_entity_poly.pdbx_seq_one_letter_code
_entity_poly.pdbx_strand_id
1 'polypeptide(L)'
;MADPYEKSRELIKEATSLKKTDINKAISLTKEAIKSYPNFDYYFKLASYYQLSGNNNEAFSVIGKLVGELDFNDVINYNTRIHQIFTEKAKLLYNVQDWVDYFFSLCFSLWNDLISVAVNGWSKDSLIILLGRMKNL
;
A
#
# COMPACT_ATOMS: atom_id res chain seq x y z
N MET A 1 -29.51 -3.37 7.90
CA MET A 1 -28.23 -2.71 8.25
C MET A 1 -27.37 -2.71 7.00
N ALA A 2 -26.80 -1.57 6.60
CA ALA A 2 -25.90 -1.53 5.43
C ALA A 2 -24.65 -2.37 5.72
N ASP A 3 -24.17 -3.11 4.72
CA ASP A 3 -22.95 -3.91 4.80
C ASP A 3 -21.75 -2.99 5.15
N PRO A 4 -21.00 -3.27 6.25
CA PRO A 4 -19.82 -2.49 6.62
C PRO A 4 -18.81 -2.32 5.48
N TYR A 5 -18.70 -3.33 4.61
CA TYR A 5 -17.84 -3.25 3.43
C TYR A 5 -18.37 -2.22 2.42
N GLU A 6 -19.67 -2.25 2.08
CA GLU A 6 -20.27 -1.26 1.18
C GLU A 6 -20.15 0.16 1.71
N LYS A 7 -20.42 0.37 3.01
CA LYS A 7 -20.22 1.67 3.64
C LYS A 7 -18.78 2.15 3.48
N SER A 8 -17.80 1.27 3.72
CA SER A 8 -16.39 1.62 3.59
C SER A 8 -16.01 1.99 2.14
N ARG A 9 -16.60 1.31 1.14
CA ARG A 9 -16.39 1.62 -0.29
C ARG A 9 -16.92 2.99 -0.68
N GLU A 10 -18.12 3.35 -0.21
CA GLU A 10 -18.70 4.67 -0.46
C GLU A 10 -17.84 5.80 0.12
N LEU A 11 -17.39 5.63 1.38
CA LEU A 11 -16.48 6.58 2.03
C LEU A 11 -15.17 6.76 1.24
N ILE A 12 -14.59 5.67 0.73
CA ILE A 12 -13.36 5.74 -0.08
C ILE A 12 -13.59 6.39 -1.43
N LYS A 13 -14.76 6.18 -2.04
CA LYS A 13 -15.15 6.83 -3.30
C LYS A 13 -15.25 8.35 -3.10
N GLU A 14 -15.91 8.80 -2.03
CA GLU A 14 -16.00 10.22 -1.67
C GLU A 14 -14.62 10.79 -1.32
N ALA A 15 -13.81 10.08 -0.51
CA ALA A 15 -12.46 10.53 -0.20
C ALA A 15 -11.61 10.73 -1.47
N THR A 16 -11.75 9.84 -2.45
CA THR A 16 -11.00 9.91 -3.71
C THR A 16 -11.39 11.12 -4.56
N SER A 17 -12.65 11.55 -4.56
CA SER A 17 -13.07 12.76 -5.29
C SER A 17 -12.56 14.04 -4.63
N LEU A 18 -12.36 14.01 -3.30
CA LEU A 18 -11.95 15.17 -2.52
C LEU A 18 -10.43 15.35 -2.42
N LYS A 19 -9.61 14.36 -2.76
CA LYS A 19 -8.14 14.40 -2.56
C LYS A 19 -7.41 15.61 -3.16
N LYS A 20 -8.00 16.31 -4.13
CA LYS A 20 -7.42 17.52 -4.75
C LYS A 20 -8.04 18.82 -4.25
N THR A 21 -9.22 18.78 -3.65
CA THR A 21 -10.02 19.96 -3.28
C THR A 21 -10.10 20.14 -1.76
N ASP A 22 -10.16 19.04 -1.01
CA ASP A 22 -10.23 19.02 0.44
C ASP A 22 -9.51 17.75 0.95
N ILE A 23 -8.19 17.83 1.02
CA ILE A 23 -7.34 16.70 1.43
C ILE A 23 -7.61 16.27 2.88
N ASN A 24 -7.99 17.20 3.77
CA ASN A 24 -8.28 16.90 5.17
C ASN A 24 -9.56 16.08 5.31
N LYS A 25 -10.61 16.43 4.55
CA LYS A 25 -11.83 15.63 4.50
C LYS A 25 -11.58 14.26 3.87
N ALA A 26 -10.76 14.18 2.82
CA ALA A 26 -10.36 12.90 2.22
C ALA A 26 -9.64 11.98 3.23
N ILE A 27 -8.71 12.52 4.03
CA ILE A 27 -8.03 11.79 5.11
C ILE A 27 -9.04 11.31 6.15
N SER A 28 -9.97 12.17 6.60
CA SER A 28 -10.99 11.82 7.60
C SER A 28 -11.89 10.68 7.14
N LEU A 29 -12.44 10.76 5.93
CA LEU A 29 -13.28 9.73 5.33
C LEU A 29 -12.53 8.40 5.17
N THR A 30 -11.26 8.45 4.76
CA THR A 30 -10.43 7.26 4.63
C THR A 30 -10.19 6.58 5.99
N LYS A 31 -9.96 7.35 7.05
CA LYS A 31 -9.87 6.81 8.42
C LYS A 31 -11.17 6.15 8.87
N GLU A 32 -12.31 6.75 8.55
CA GLU A 32 -13.63 6.17 8.87
C GLU A 32 -13.86 4.85 8.10
N ALA A 33 -13.48 4.81 6.82
CA ALA A 33 -13.55 3.60 6.01
C ALA A 33 -12.72 2.46 6.62
N ILE A 34 -11.47 2.74 7.02
CA ILE A 34 -10.58 1.77 7.68
C ILE A 34 -11.18 1.26 8.99
N LYS A 35 -11.77 2.14 9.81
CA LYS A 35 -12.44 1.72 11.06
C LYS A 35 -13.63 0.81 10.81
N SER A 36 -14.36 1.04 9.72
CA SER A 36 -15.55 0.26 9.35
C SER A 36 -15.16 -1.10 8.75
N TYR A 37 -14.14 -1.11 7.91
CA TYR A 37 -13.62 -2.31 7.25
C TYR A 37 -12.11 -2.14 6.98
N PRO A 38 -11.24 -2.75 7.82
CA PRO A 38 -9.80 -2.68 7.64
C PRO A 38 -9.38 -3.35 6.32
N ASN A 39 -8.72 -2.58 5.45
CA ASN A 39 -8.25 -3.05 4.16
C ASN A 39 -6.92 -2.37 3.79
N PHE A 40 -5.94 -3.16 3.34
CA PHE A 40 -4.59 -2.68 2.98
C PHE A 40 -4.61 -1.54 1.96
N ASP A 41 -5.46 -1.61 0.94
CA ASP A 41 -5.55 -0.57 -0.09
C ASP A 41 -6.02 0.76 0.49
N TYR A 42 -6.84 0.73 1.56
CA TYR A 42 -7.30 1.95 2.23
C TYR A 42 -6.17 2.58 3.04
N TYR A 43 -5.31 1.77 3.66
CA TYR A 43 -4.11 2.27 4.32
C TYR A 43 -3.12 2.87 3.33
N PHE A 44 -2.92 2.27 2.15
CA PHE A 44 -2.09 2.84 1.09
C PHE A 44 -2.64 4.19 0.60
N LYS A 45 -3.96 4.28 0.40
CA LYS A 45 -4.63 5.56 0.08
C LYS A 45 -4.43 6.59 1.19
N LEU A 46 -4.56 6.18 2.45
CA LEU A 46 -4.37 7.07 3.59
C LEU A 46 -2.93 7.62 3.64
N ALA A 47 -1.93 6.76 3.44
CA ALA A 47 -0.52 7.17 3.39
C ALA A 47 -0.28 8.17 2.24
N SER A 48 -0.83 7.88 1.05
CA SER A 48 -0.75 8.81 -0.10
C SER A 48 -1.41 10.16 0.20
N TYR A 49 -2.56 10.18 0.88
CA TYR A 49 -3.24 11.43 1.22
C TYR A 49 -2.48 12.24 2.26
N TYR A 50 -1.87 11.59 3.26
CA TYR A 50 -0.98 12.27 4.18
C TYR A 50 0.23 12.88 3.49
N GLN A 51 0.82 12.17 2.53
CA GLN A 51 1.91 12.72 1.72
C GLN A 51 1.45 13.94 0.91
N LEU A 52 0.29 13.86 0.24
CA LEU A 52 -0.28 14.98 -0.52
C LEU A 52 -0.57 16.21 0.35
N SER A 53 -0.86 16.03 1.64
CA SER A 53 -1.04 17.12 2.59
C SER A 53 0.27 17.58 3.25
N GLY A 54 1.43 17.03 2.88
CA GLY A 54 2.74 17.34 3.46
C GLY A 54 3.05 16.65 4.81
N ASN A 55 2.15 15.79 5.29
CA ASN A 55 2.28 15.07 6.56
C ASN A 55 3.06 13.76 6.36
N ASN A 56 4.34 13.88 6.00
CA ASN A 56 5.17 12.72 5.65
C ASN A 56 5.36 11.74 6.83
N ASN A 57 5.45 12.24 8.06
CA ASN A 57 5.62 11.40 9.26
C ASN A 57 4.42 10.45 9.45
N GLU A 58 3.21 10.97 9.26
CA GLU A 58 1.97 10.21 9.32
C GLU A 58 1.87 9.22 8.17
N ALA A 59 2.31 9.59 6.96
CA ALA A 59 2.38 8.68 5.83
C ALA A 59 3.29 7.47 6.14
N PHE A 60 4.50 7.72 6.63
CA PHE A 60 5.42 6.65 7.05
C PHE A 60 4.87 5.82 8.23
N SER A 61 4.22 6.46 9.19
CA SER A 61 3.60 5.77 10.33
C SER A 61 2.52 4.78 9.89
N VAL A 62 1.67 5.16 8.92
CA VAL A 62 0.64 4.28 8.36
C VAL A 62 1.27 3.06 7.70
N ILE A 63 2.29 3.25 6.86
CA ILE A 63 3.00 2.15 6.18
C ILE A 63 3.71 1.25 7.19
N GLY A 64 4.36 1.82 8.21
CA GLY A 64 5.06 1.06 9.24
C GLY A 64 4.14 0.14 10.06
N LYS A 65 2.90 0.56 10.33
CA LYS A 65 1.91 -0.27 11.04
C LYS A 65 1.57 -1.55 10.28
N LEU A 66 1.45 -1.47 8.96
CA LEU A 66 1.09 -2.63 8.13
C LEU A 66 2.13 -3.75 8.19
N VAL A 67 3.41 -3.42 8.40
CA VAL A 67 4.47 -4.43 8.58
C VAL A 67 4.23 -5.25 9.86
N GLY A 68 3.72 -4.62 10.91
CA GLY A 68 3.43 -5.27 12.18
C GLY A 68 2.20 -6.18 12.16
N GLU A 69 1.35 -6.08 11.13
CA GLU A 69 0.14 -6.88 10.97
C GLU A 69 0.36 -8.15 10.14
N LEU A 70 1.59 -8.39 9.67
CA LEU A 70 1.90 -9.53 8.81
C LEU A 70 2.11 -10.81 9.62
N ASP A 71 1.47 -11.89 9.19
CA ASP A 71 1.72 -13.23 9.69
C ASP A 71 2.83 -13.90 8.87
N PHE A 72 3.97 -14.17 9.52
CA PHE A 72 5.12 -14.83 8.91
C PHE A 72 4.86 -16.31 8.58
N ASN A 73 3.83 -16.93 9.17
CA ASN A 73 3.48 -18.33 8.90
C ASN A 73 2.73 -18.49 7.57
N ASP A 74 2.08 -17.43 7.09
CA ASP A 74 1.48 -17.39 5.76
C ASP A 74 2.50 -16.85 4.75
N VAL A 75 3.47 -17.69 4.40
CA VAL A 75 4.63 -17.30 3.57
C VAL A 75 4.20 -16.65 2.25
N ILE A 76 3.12 -17.13 1.61
CA ILE A 76 2.65 -16.60 0.33
C ILE A 76 2.08 -15.19 0.49
N ASN A 77 1.17 -15.01 1.45
CA ASN A 77 0.61 -13.68 1.69
C ASN A 77 1.65 -12.73 2.28
N TYR A 78 2.56 -13.21 3.13
CA TYR A 78 3.65 -12.43 3.69
C TYR A 78 4.48 -11.76 2.60
N ASN A 79 5.03 -12.53 1.66
CA ASN A 79 5.89 -11.98 0.60
C ASN A 79 5.13 -11.01 -0.31
N THR A 80 3.88 -11.33 -0.66
CA THR A 80 3.04 -10.45 -1.47
C THR A 80 2.75 -9.13 -0.75
N ARG A 81 2.48 -9.17 0.56
CA ARG A 81 2.19 -7.98 1.36
C ARG A 81 3.45 -7.14 1.61
N ILE A 82 4.60 -7.76 1.88
CA ILE A 82 5.87 -7.06 1.97
C ILE A 82 6.18 -6.33 0.66
N HIS A 83 6.03 -7.00 -0.49
CA HIS A 83 6.20 -6.37 -1.79
C HIS A 83 5.36 -5.09 -1.90
N GLN A 84 4.06 -5.17 -1.65
CA GLN A 84 3.13 -4.03 -1.70
C GLN A 84 3.52 -2.90 -0.73
N ILE A 85 3.78 -3.23 0.55
CA ILE A 85 4.15 -2.24 1.58
C ILE A 85 5.42 -1.50 1.18
N PHE A 86 6.45 -2.22 0.76
CA PHE A 86 7.74 -1.62 0.44
C PHE A 86 7.75 -0.88 -0.90
N THR A 87 6.87 -1.24 -1.85
CA THR A 87 6.60 -0.40 -3.03
C THR A 87 6.03 0.95 -2.62
N GLU A 88 5.03 0.98 -1.74
CA GLU A 88 4.45 2.25 -1.26
C GLU A 88 5.46 3.04 -0.42
N LYS A 89 6.25 2.36 0.43
CA LYS A 89 7.35 3.00 1.18
C LYS A 89 8.36 3.64 0.24
N ALA A 90 8.76 2.96 -0.84
CA ALA A 90 9.69 3.50 -1.82
C ALA A 90 9.14 4.78 -2.48
N LYS A 91 7.85 4.82 -2.83
CA LYS A 91 7.22 6.05 -3.36
C LYS A 91 7.28 7.21 -2.36
N LEU A 92 7.07 6.95 -1.07
CA LEU A 92 7.21 7.98 -0.03
C LEU A 92 8.64 8.50 0.05
N LEU A 93 9.62 7.60 0.08
CA LEU A 93 11.06 7.91 0.19
C LEU A 93 11.58 8.69 -1.02
N TYR A 94 11.14 8.33 -2.22
CA TYR A 94 11.47 9.07 -3.44
C TYR A 94 11.06 10.54 -3.36
N ASN A 95 9.85 10.82 -2.86
CA ASN A 95 9.34 12.19 -2.73
C ASN A 95 10.09 13.02 -1.69
N VAL A 96 10.55 12.40 -0.60
CA VAL A 96 11.37 13.08 0.41
C VAL A 96 12.87 13.06 0.09
N GLN A 97 13.25 12.48 -1.06
CA GLN A 97 14.63 12.36 -1.56
C GLN A 97 15.57 11.60 -0.61
N ASP A 98 15.04 10.65 0.17
CA ASP A 98 15.85 9.72 0.95
C ASP A 98 16.28 8.55 0.07
N TRP A 99 17.37 8.75 -0.67
CA TRP A 99 17.81 7.83 -1.72
C TRP A 99 18.28 6.49 -1.18
N VAL A 100 18.92 6.45 -0.01
CA VAL A 100 19.45 5.21 0.57
C VAL A 100 18.31 4.28 0.94
N ASP A 101 17.35 4.80 1.70
CA ASP A 101 16.19 4.01 2.11
C ASP A 101 15.27 3.71 0.91
N TYR A 102 15.21 4.60 -0.07
CA TYR A 102 14.47 4.38 -1.33
C TYR A 102 15.00 3.15 -2.06
N PHE A 103 16.31 3.09 -2.33
CA PHE A 103 16.92 1.95 -3.03
C PHE A 103 16.78 0.67 -2.22
N PHE A 104 16.98 0.73 -0.90
CA PHE A 104 16.73 -0.43 -0.04
C PHE A 104 15.28 -0.93 -0.18
N SER A 105 14.31 -0.02 -0.07
CA SER A 105 12.89 -0.38 -0.10
C SER A 105 12.47 -0.95 -1.45
N LEU A 106 12.97 -0.39 -2.55
CA LEU A 106 12.72 -0.88 -3.90
C LEU A 106 13.30 -2.30 -4.09
N CYS A 107 14.57 -2.51 -3.74
CA CYS A 107 15.23 -3.81 -3.85
C CYS A 107 14.53 -4.86 -2.98
N PHE A 108 14.16 -4.52 -1.75
CA PHE A 108 13.46 -5.43 -0.84
C PHE A 108 12.06 -5.79 -1.36
N SER A 109 11.34 -4.82 -1.93
CA SER A 109 10.05 -5.06 -2.58
C SER A 109 10.17 -6.03 -3.76
N LEU A 110 11.16 -5.83 -4.64
CA LEU A 110 11.38 -6.70 -5.81
C LEU A 110 11.77 -8.13 -5.41
N TRP A 111 12.64 -8.26 -4.40
CA TRP A 111 13.03 -9.56 -3.86
C TRP A 111 11.82 -10.36 -3.36
N ASN A 112 10.90 -9.72 -2.66
CA ASN A 112 9.70 -10.39 -2.14
C ASN A 112 8.67 -10.72 -3.23
N ASP A 113 8.57 -9.93 -4.30
CA ASP A 113 7.73 -10.30 -5.48
C ASP A 113 8.29 -11.56 -6.16
N LEU A 114 9.62 -11.65 -6.32
CA LEU A 114 10.29 -12.84 -6.87
C LEU A 114 10.05 -14.08 -6.01
N ILE A 115 10.14 -13.97 -4.68
CA ILE A 115 9.82 -15.09 -3.78
C ILE A 115 8.36 -15.48 -3.90
N SER A 116 7.43 -14.51 -3.91
CA SER A 116 6.00 -14.79 -4.03
C SER A 116 5.69 -15.57 -5.32
N VAL A 117 6.28 -15.16 -6.45
CA VAL A 117 6.17 -15.88 -7.72
C VAL A 117 6.80 -17.27 -7.64
N ALA A 118 7.96 -17.41 -7.01
CA ALA A 118 8.66 -18.69 -6.92
C ALA A 118 7.90 -19.73 -6.08
N VAL A 119 7.31 -19.30 -4.96
CA VAL A 119 6.55 -20.15 -4.04
C VAL A 119 5.21 -20.60 -4.64
N ASN A 120 4.58 -19.76 -5.48
CA ASN A 120 3.32 -20.11 -6.17
C ASN A 120 3.50 -21.02 -7.40
N GLY A 121 4.74 -21.43 -7.70
CA GLY A 121 5.07 -22.20 -8.90
C GLY A 121 5.31 -21.30 -10.11
N TRP A 122 6.43 -21.54 -10.79
CA TRP A 122 6.82 -20.82 -12.00
C TRP A 122 5.94 -21.27 -13.16
N SER A 123 4.77 -20.66 -13.32
CA SER A 123 4.05 -20.72 -14.59
C SER A 123 4.57 -19.61 -15.52
N LYS A 124 4.49 -19.82 -16.83
CA LYS A 124 4.83 -18.80 -17.84
C LYS A 124 4.01 -17.52 -17.62
N ASP A 125 2.79 -17.67 -17.10
CA ASP A 125 1.89 -16.58 -16.75
C ASP A 125 2.37 -15.82 -15.51
N SER A 126 2.90 -16.50 -14.49
CA SER A 126 3.50 -15.88 -13.31
C SER A 126 4.69 -14.99 -13.69
N LEU A 127 5.48 -15.40 -14.68
CA LEU A 127 6.62 -14.64 -15.21
C LEU A 127 6.19 -13.41 -16.02
N ILE A 128 5.10 -13.52 -16.80
CA ILE A 128 4.51 -12.40 -17.54
C ILE A 128 3.92 -11.36 -16.57
N ILE A 129 3.27 -11.80 -15.49
CA ILE A 129 2.74 -10.92 -14.45
C ILE A 129 3.88 -10.16 -13.75
N LEU A 130 4.96 -10.86 -13.38
CA LEU A 130 6.16 -10.25 -12.79
C LEU A 130 6.75 -9.17 -13.73
N LEU A 131 6.98 -9.51 -14.99
CA LEU A 131 7.50 -8.58 -16.00
C LEU A 131 6.55 -7.41 -16.26
N GLY A 132 5.23 -7.61 -16.16
CA GLY A 132 4.23 -6.56 -16.27
C GLY A 132 4.23 -5.60 -15.07
N ARG A 133 4.41 -6.12 -13.85
CA ARG A 133 4.51 -5.31 -12.63
C ARG A 133 5.78 -4.47 -12.60
N MET A 134 6.92 -5.04 -13.01
CA MET A 134 8.20 -4.32 -13.09
C MET A 134 8.21 -3.20 -14.14
N LYS A 135 7.36 -3.26 -15.18
CA LYS A 135 7.24 -2.19 -16.18
C LYS A 135 6.47 -0.95 -15.70
N ASN A 136 5.71 -1.07 -14.61
CA ASN A 136 4.85 -0.01 -14.07
C ASN A 136 5.42 0.60 -12.76
N LEU A 137 6.60 0.14 -12.32
CA LEU A 137 7.42 0.76 -11.29
C LEU A 137 8.30 1.85 -11.92
#